data_AF-A0AAF0ZDK9-F1
#
_entry.id   AF-A0AAF0ZDK9-F1
#
_cell.length_a   1.000
_cell.length_b   1.000
_cell.length_c   1.000
_cell.angle_alpha   90.00
_cell.angle_beta   90.00
_cell.angle_gamma   90.00
#
_symmetry.space_group_name_H-M   'P 1'
#
loop_
_entity.id
_entity.type
_entity.pdbx_description
1 polymer ?
#
loop_
_entity_poly.entity_id
_entity_poly.type
_entity_poly.pdbx_seq_one_letter_code
_entity_poly.pdbx_strand_id
1 'polypeptide(L)' 'MEKAENLKQINNIKFLKGESNYYRIRVGDYRIGIYAFKNKVRFVRFLHRKEIYQNFP' A
#
# COMPACT_ATOMS: atom_id res chain seq x y z
N MET A 1 1.61 -19.41 -5.15
CA MET A 1 1.17 -18.86 -6.45
C MET A 1 0.90 -17.38 -6.30
N GLU A 2 1.55 -16.59 -7.14
CA GLU A 2 1.29 -15.18 -7.33
C GLU A 2 -0.01 -15.07 -8.15
N LYS A 3 -1.03 -14.34 -7.63
CA LYS A 3 -2.39 -14.35 -8.21
C LYS A 3 -2.80 -13.05 -8.89
N ALA A 4 -2.02 -11.98 -8.72
CA ALA A 4 -2.37 -10.66 -9.23
C ALA A 4 -1.40 -10.25 -10.35
N GLU A 5 -1.94 -10.01 -11.53
CA GLU A 5 -1.27 -9.47 -12.72
C GLU A 5 -1.18 -7.94 -12.69
N ASN A 6 -2.02 -7.28 -11.88
CA ASN A 6 -1.98 -5.83 -11.71
C ASN A 6 -2.44 -5.40 -10.30
N LEU A 7 -2.07 -4.18 -9.92
CA LEU A 7 -2.36 -3.63 -8.58
C LEU A 7 -3.84 -3.63 -8.24
N LYS A 8 -4.74 -3.49 -9.23
CA LYS A 8 -6.19 -3.44 -8.98
C LYS A 8 -6.75 -4.78 -8.51
N GLN A 9 -6.06 -5.89 -8.78
CA GLN A 9 -6.42 -7.23 -8.30
C GLN A 9 -5.95 -7.49 -6.86
N ILE A 10 -5.13 -6.61 -6.29
CA ILE A 10 -4.71 -6.74 -4.89
C ILE A 10 -5.88 -6.37 -3.99
N ASN A 11 -6.38 -7.34 -3.23
CA ASN A 11 -7.45 -7.11 -2.28
C ASN A 11 -7.09 -6.01 -1.27
N ASN A 12 -8.08 -5.18 -0.93
CA ASN A 12 -7.97 -4.11 0.06
C ASN A 12 -6.90 -3.03 -0.24
N ILE A 13 -6.45 -2.91 -1.49
CA ILE A 13 -5.62 -1.79 -1.93
C ILE A 13 -6.45 -0.51 -2.08
N LYS A 14 -5.91 0.62 -1.65
CA LYS A 14 -6.47 1.95 -1.93
C LYS A 14 -5.36 2.92 -2.31
N PHE A 15 -5.60 3.70 -3.36
CA PHE A 15 -4.75 4.84 -3.70
C PHE A 15 -4.81 5.89 -2.59
N LEU A 16 -3.67 6.47 -2.24
CA LEU A 16 -3.59 7.54 -1.26
C LEU A 16 -3.71 8.89 -1.97
N LYS A 17 -4.81 9.60 -1.70
CA LYS A 17 -5.04 10.93 -2.28
C LYS A 17 -3.97 11.90 -1.80
N GLY A 18 -3.42 12.71 -2.71
CA GLY A 18 -2.46 13.77 -2.39
C GLY A 18 -1.03 13.49 -2.83
N GLU A 19 -0.62 12.22 -2.93
CA GLU A 19 0.71 11.85 -3.43
C GLU A 19 0.61 10.94 -4.65
N SER A 20 1.32 11.30 -5.72
CA SER A 20 1.32 10.48 -6.94
C SER A 20 1.95 9.12 -6.64
N ASN A 21 1.27 8.04 -7.06
CA ASN A 21 1.77 6.66 -7.08
C ASN A 21 1.88 5.92 -5.72
N TYR A 22 1.32 6.45 -4.63
CA TYR A 22 1.25 5.73 -3.35
C TYR A 22 -0.07 4.99 -3.15
N TYR A 23 0.04 3.79 -2.58
CA TYR A 23 -1.09 2.93 -2.27
C TYR A 23 -0.94 2.36 -0.86
N ARG A 24 -2.09 2.08 -0.24
CA ARG A 24 -2.21 1.40 1.04
C ARG A 24 -2.96 0.09 0.88
N ILE A 25 -2.38 -1.01 1.34
CA ILE A 25 -3.04 -2.31 1.45
C ILE A 25 -3.43 -2.54 2.91
N ARG A 26 -4.69 -2.89 3.19
CA ARG A 26 -5.15 -3.28 4.53
C ARG A 26 -5.01 -4.79 4.72
N VAL A 27 -4.33 -5.17 5.81
CA VAL A 27 -4.18 -6.57 6.23
C VAL A 27 -4.56 -6.65 7.71
N GLY A 28 -5.82 -6.98 8.00
CA GLY A 28 -6.35 -6.95 9.37
C GLY A 28 -6.15 -5.60 10.05
N ASP A 29 -5.38 -5.61 11.15
CA ASP A 29 -4.98 -4.42 11.90
C ASP A 29 -3.70 -3.75 11.42
N TYR A 30 -3.10 -4.22 10.34
CA TYR A 30 -1.92 -3.62 9.73
C TYR A 30 -2.23 -2.91 8.42
N ARG A 31 -1.33 -2.00 8.06
CA ARG A 31 -1.35 -1.24 6.81
C ARG A 31 0.01 -1.32 6.17
N ILE A 32 0.02 -1.72 4.91
CA ILE A 32 1.21 -1.73 4.07
C ILE A 32 1.15 -0.50 3.17
N GLY A 33 2.20 0.30 3.18
CA GLY A 33 2.42 1.36 2.19
C GLY A 33 3.26 0.83 1.04
N ILE A 34 2.80 1.02 -0.19
CA ILE A 34 3.58 0.74 -1.39
C ILE A 34 3.63 1.97 -2.28
N TYR A 35 4.74 2.14 -2.97
CA TYR A 35 4.90 3.09 -4.05
C TYR A 35 5.04 2.30 -5.35
N ALA A 36 4.18 2.56 -6.32
CA ALA A 36 4.20 1.84 -7.58
C ALA A 36 4.35 2.79 -8.77
N PHE A 37 5.48 2.72 -9.44
CA PHE A 37 5.80 3.59 -10.57
C PHE A 37 6.37 2.79 -11.73
N LYS A 38 5.80 3.00 -12.92
CA LYS A 38 6.08 2.18 -14.12
C LYS A 38 5.89 0.69 -13.77
N ASN A 39 6.92 -0.13 -13.99
CA ASN A 39 6.92 -1.56 -13.70
C ASN A 39 7.66 -1.92 -12.41
N LYS A 40 7.71 -1.00 -11.44
CA LYS A 40 8.40 -1.21 -10.17
C LYS A 40 7.46 -0.91 -9.01
N VAL A 41 7.46 -1.81 -8.03
CA VAL A 41 6.79 -1.64 -6.74
C VAL A 41 7.87 -1.55 -5.67
N ARG A 42 7.82 -0.51 -4.86
CA ARG A 42 8.65 -0.35 -3.66
C ARG A 42 7.77 -0.56 -2.44
N PHE A 43 8.22 -1.42 -1.54
CA PHE A 43 7.63 -1.54 -0.22
C PHE A 43 8.12 -0.37 0.63
N VAL A 44 7.20 0.44 1.14
CA VAL A 44 7.53 1.69 1.83
C VAL A 44 7.52 1.45 3.33
N ARG A 45 6.40 0.95 3.87
CA ARG A 45 6.23 0.67 5.31
C ARG A 45 5.26 -0.47 5.55
N PHE A 46 5.37 -1.07 6.73
CA PHE A 46 4.38 -1.97 7.32
C PHE A 46 4.18 -1.62 8.78
N LEU A 47 3.04 -1.01 9.09
CA LEU A 47 2.76 -0.49 10.43
C LEU A 47 1.41 -0.99 10.92
N HIS A 48 1.29 -1.12 12.23
CA HIS A 48 0.00 -1.37 12.86
C HIS A 48 -0.92 -0.14 12.71
N ARG A 49 -2.25 -0.34 12.78
CA ARG A 49 -3.27 0.74 12.67
C ARG A 49 -2.96 1.93 13.56
N LYS A 50 -2.52 1.64 14.77
CA LYS A 50 -2.33 2.65 15.82
C LYS A 50 -1.09 3.52 15.55
N GLU A 51 -0.12 2.98 14.81
CA GLU A 51 1.15 3.64 14.49
C GLU A 51 1.07 4.47 13.20
N ILE A 52 0.17 4.12 12.28
CA ILE A 52 0.08 4.81 10.97
C ILE A 52 -0.34 6.28 11.09
N TYR A 53 -1.05 6.67 12.15
CA TYR A 53 -1.52 8.05 12.32
C TYR A 53 -0.43 9.01 12.80
N GLN A 54 0.72 8.51 13.24
CA GLN A 54 1.82 9.35 13.71
C GLN A 54 2.86 9.63 12.62
N ASN A 55 2.91 8.83 11.54
CA ASN A 55 4.06 8.78 10.62
C ASN A 55 3.70 8.35 9.18
N PHE A 56 2.64 8.87 8.56
CA PHE A 56 2.36 8.59 7.14
C PHE A 56 2.46 9.88 6.30
N PRO A 57 3.30 9.95 5.24
CA PRO A 57 3.96 8.84 4.52
C PRO A 57 5.14 8.16 5.24
#